data_AF-A0A2P4SA18-F1
#
_entry.id   AF-A0A2P4SA18-F1
#
_cell.length_a   1.000
_cell.length_b   1.000
_cell.length_c   1.000
_cell.angle_alpha   90.00
_cell.angle_beta   90.00
_cell.angle_gamma   90.00
#
_symmetry.space_group_name_H-M   'P 1'
#
loop_
_entity.id
_entity.type
_entity.pdbx_description
1 polymer ?
#
loop_
_entity_poly.entity_id
_entity_poly.type
_entity_poly.pdbx_seq_one_letter_code
_entity_poly.pdbx_strand_id
1 'polypeptide(L)'
;VGLATRKLGGLSKPNVIISMKGDIVTLRTESAFKNTEISFKLGQQFDETTADDRKVKSVVTLEKGSLVQVQKWNGKETTIKRRLVDGKMVVVSTRLSLLVH
;
A
#
# COMPACT_ATOMS: atom_id res chain seq x y z
N VAL A 1 6.16 1.53 -13.97
CA VAL A 1 5.49 2.86 -13.91
C VAL A 1 6.14 3.82 -14.91
N GLY A 2 5.35 4.36 -15.84
CA GLY A 2 5.81 5.26 -16.92
C GLY A 2 6.05 6.71 -16.45
N LEU A 3 6.73 7.52 -17.25
CA LEU A 3 7.15 8.89 -16.90
C LEU A 3 5.97 9.83 -16.60
N ALA A 4 4.87 9.74 -17.36
CA ALA A 4 3.67 10.55 -17.15
C ALA A 4 2.98 10.23 -15.81
N THR A 5 2.83 8.94 -15.49
CA THR A 5 2.29 8.47 -14.21
C THR A 5 3.17 8.89 -13.03
N ARG A 6 4.51 8.94 -13.20
CA ARG A 6 5.44 9.43 -12.18
C ARG A 6 5.28 10.93 -11.91
N LYS A 7 5.17 11.75 -12.96
CA LYS A 7 4.99 13.21 -12.82
C LYS A 7 3.67 13.55 -12.13
N LEU A 8 2.57 12.92 -12.54
CA LEU A 8 1.25 13.16 -11.95
C LEU A 8 1.15 12.60 -10.53
N GLY A 9 1.76 11.44 -10.25
CA GLY A 9 1.84 10.89 -8.90
C GLY A 9 2.60 11.79 -7.92
N GLY A 10 3.71 12.40 -8.36
CA GLY A 10 4.53 13.29 -7.52
C GLY A 10 3.88 14.63 -7.17
N LEU A 11 2.91 15.10 -7.97
CA LEU A 11 2.14 16.32 -7.71
C LEU A 11 0.86 16.05 -6.90
N SER A 12 0.46 14.80 -6.76
CA SER A 12 -0.74 14.44 -6.01
C SER A 12 -0.50 14.59 -4.50
N LYS A 13 -1.47 15.20 -3.80
CA LYS A 13 -1.59 15.19 -2.35
C LYS A 13 -2.67 14.17 -1.98
N PRO A 14 -2.36 12.87 -1.87
CA PRO A 14 -3.36 11.87 -1.61
C PRO A 14 -3.88 11.99 -0.17
N ASN A 15 -5.19 11.93 0.01
CA ASN A 15 -5.82 11.72 1.31
C ASN A 15 -5.88 10.21 1.58
N VAL A 16 -5.28 9.79 2.69
CA VAL A 16 -5.33 8.39 3.14
C VAL A 16 -6.32 8.30 4.28
N ILE A 17 -7.38 7.54 4.06
CA ILE A 17 -8.43 7.27 5.04
C ILE A 17 -8.27 5.82 5.49
N ILE A 18 -8.13 5.64 6.80
CA ILE A 18 -8.05 4.32 7.43
C ILE A 18 -9.28 4.21 8.33
N SER A 19 -10.10 3.20 8.09
CA SER A 19 -11.25 2.87 8.94
C SER A 19 -11.20 1.39 9.33
N MET A 20 -11.85 1.07 10.45
CA MET A 20 -11.91 -0.28 10.97
C MET A 20 -13.35 -0.59 11.40
N LYS A 21 -13.89 -1.71 10.90
CA LYS A 21 -15.22 -2.20 11.26
C LYS A 21 -15.09 -3.66 11.73
N GLY A 22 -15.13 -3.86 13.03
CA GLY A 22 -14.77 -5.15 13.64
C GLY A 22 -13.33 -5.52 13.27
N ASP A 23 -13.15 -6.68 12.67
CA ASP A 23 -11.81 -7.20 12.30
C ASP A 23 -11.36 -6.75 10.90
N ILE A 24 -12.21 -6.03 10.17
CA ILE A 24 -11.93 -5.57 8.80
C ILE A 24 -11.38 -4.15 8.86
N VAL A 25 -10.17 -3.97 8.35
CA VAL A 25 -9.53 -2.68 8.12
C VAL A 25 -9.74 -2.30 6.66
N THR A 26 -10.22 -1.08 6.43
CA THR A 26 -10.32 -0.49 5.09
C THR A 26 -9.28 0.62 4.97
N LEU A 27 -8.44 0.51 3.95
CA LEU A 27 -7.49 1.54 3.54
C LEU A 27 -7.96 2.12 2.21
N ARG A 28 -8.40 3.37 2.25
CA ARG A 28 -8.80 4.14 1.07
C ARG A 28 -7.80 5.24 0.83
N THR A 29 -7.28 5.32 -0.38
CA THR A 29 -6.41 6.40 -0.83
C THR A 29 -7.16 7.17 -1.90
N GLU A 30 -7.43 8.45 -1.64
CA GLU A 30 -8.10 9.35 -2.57
C GLU A 30 -7.10 10.36 -3.09
N SER A 31 -7.06 10.54 -4.41
CA SER A 31 -6.21 11.55 -5.05
C SER A 31 -6.90 12.10 -6.28
N ALA A 32 -6.47 13.26 -6.76
CA ALA A 32 -6.98 13.84 -8.01
C ALA A 32 -6.70 12.95 -9.25
N PHE A 33 -5.86 11.91 -9.11
CA PHE A 33 -5.47 11.03 -10.21
C PHE A 33 -6.21 9.68 -10.17
N LYS A 34 -6.12 8.97 -9.04
CA LYS A 34 -6.70 7.64 -8.88
C LYS A 34 -7.10 7.44 -7.42
N ASN A 35 -8.29 6.91 -7.22
CA ASN A 35 -8.74 6.43 -5.93
C ASN A 35 -8.56 4.92 -5.86
N THR A 36 -8.05 4.42 -4.75
CA THR A 36 -7.91 2.98 -4.49
C THR A 36 -8.49 2.66 -3.12
N GLU A 37 -9.18 1.54 -3.00
CA GLU A 37 -9.73 1.06 -1.74
C GLU A 37 -9.42 -0.42 -1.59
N ILE A 38 -8.87 -0.81 -0.45
CA ILE A 38 -8.65 -2.21 -0.09
C ILE A 38 -9.27 -2.45 1.29
N SER A 39 -9.92 -3.61 1.45
CA SER A 39 -10.45 -4.06 2.73
C SER A 39 -9.84 -5.42 3.06
N PHE A 40 -9.27 -5.55 4.25
CA PHE A 40 -8.49 -6.72 4.65
C PHE A 40 -8.59 -6.97 6.14
N LYS A 41 -8.27 -8.20 6.56
CA LYS A 41 -8.03 -8.53 7.97
C LYS A 41 -6.53 -8.49 8.24
N LEU A 42 -6.14 -7.95 9.40
CA LEU A 42 -4.73 -7.91 9.78
C LEU A 42 -4.16 -9.33 9.86
N GLY A 43 -2.95 -9.50 9.31
CA GLY A 43 -2.24 -10.79 9.28
C GLY A 43 -2.78 -11.81 8.28
N GLN A 44 -3.86 -11.50 7.54
CA GLN A 44 -4.42 -12.42 6.55
C GLN A 44 -4.03 -12.01 5.13
N GLN A 45 -3.64 -13.00 4.33
CA GLN A 45 -3.30 -12.77 2.93
C GLN A 45 -4.57 -12.60 2.08
N PHE A 46 -4.54 -11.67 1.13
CA PHE A 46 -5.62 -11.41 0.19
C PHE A 46 -5.08 -11.06 -1.21
N ASP A 47 -5.93 -11.15 -2.22
CA ASP A 47 -5.63 -10.68 -3.57
C ASP A 47 -5.84 -9.17 -3.68
N GLU A 48 -4.83 -8.47 -4.16
CA GLU A 48 -4.87 -7.03 -4.37
C GLU A 48 -4.54 -6.68 -5.83
N THR A 49 -5.35 -5.80 -6.41
CA THR A 49 -5.00 -5.11 -7.66
C THR A 49 -4.49 -3.72 -7.30
N THR A 50 -3.19 -3.50 -7.51
CA THR A 50 -2.54 -2.23 -7.20
C THR A 50 -2.94 -1.11 -8.17
N ALA A 51 -2.66 0.15 -7.82
CA ALA A 51 -3.02 1.32 -8.64
C ALA A 51 -2.42 1.32 -10.06
N ASP A 52 -1.34 0.57 -10.28
CA ASP A 52 -0.71 0.34 -11.60
C ASP A 52 -1.11 -0.99 -12.25
N ASP A 53 -2.29 -1.51 -11.89
CA ASP A 53 -2.95 -2.71 -12.45
C ASP A 53 -2.16 -4.03 -12.27
N ARG A 54 -1.18 -4.06 -11.36
CA ARG A 54 -0.53 -5.33 -10.97
C ARG A 54 -1.40 -6.11 -10.00
N LYS A 55 -1.63 -7.38 -10.32
CA LYS A 55 -2.19 -8.39 -9.41
C LYS A 55 -1.09 -8.91 -8.48
N VAL A 56 -1.31 -8.80 -7.18
CA VAL A 56 -0.35 -9.20 -6.15
C VAL A 56 -1.07 -9.97 -5.04
N LYS A 57 -0.33 -10.80 -4.30
CA LYS A 57 -0.77 -11.31 -3.00
C LYS A 57 -0.27 -10.35 -1.92
N SER A 58 -1.19 -9.85 -1.12
CA SER A 58 -0.89 -8.86 -0.09
C SER A 58 -1.22 -9.37 1.30
N VAL A 59 -0.40 -8.99 2.28
CA VAL A 59 -0.68 -9.16 3.70
C VAL A 59 -0.37 -7.83 4.39
N VAL A 60 -1.25 -7.42 5.31
CA VAL A 60 -1.05 -6.20 6.09
C VAL A 60 -1.01 -6.54 7.56
N THR A 61 0.03 -6.08 8.25
CA THR A 61 0.22 -6.23 9.69
C THR A 61 0.33 -4.87 10.36
N LEU A 62 0.08 -4.84 11.67
CA LEU A 62 0.30 -3.65 12.50
C LEU A 62 1.52 -3.90 13.40
N GLU A 63 2.63 -3.24 13.10
CA GLU A 63 3.90 -3.44 13.80
C GLU A 63 4.37 -2.12 14.43
N LYS A 64 4.47 -2.09 15.76
CA LYS A 64 4.95 -0.91 16.53
C LYS A 64 4.23 0.38 16.14
N GLY A 65 2.91 0.31 15.95
CA GLY A 65 2.07 1.43 15.53
C GLY A 65 2.24 1.86 14.07
N SER A 66 2.83 1.00 13.22
CA SER A 66 2.94 1.21 11.77
C SER A 66 2.17 0.12 11.03
N LEU A 67 1.40 0.48 10.02
CA LEU A 67 0.83 -0.48 9.08
C LEU A 67 1.91 -0.91 8.09
N VAL A 68 2.21 -2.21 8.05
CA VAL A 68 3.20 -2.81 7.16
C VAL A 68 2.45 -3.69 6.16
N GLN A 69 2.45 -3.26 4.90
CA GLN A 69 1.84 -3.99 3.80
C GLN A 69 2.94 -4.64 2.98
N VAL A 70 2.93 -5.96 2.87
CA VAL A 70 3.85 -6.73 2.02
C VAL A 70 3.09 -7.21 0.80
N GLN A 71 3.54 -6.81 -0.39
CA GLN A 71 3.00 -7.20 -1.68
C GLN A 71 3.98 -8.15 -2.38
N LYS A 72 3.52 -9.35 -2.77
CA LYS A 72 4.33 -10.34 -3.48
C LYS A 72 3.74 -10.65 -4.85
N TRP A 73 4.57 -10.68 -5.88
CA TRP A 73 4.19 -11.11 -7.23
C TRP A 73 5.43 -11.56 -8.02
N ASN A 74 5.33 -12.65 -8.79
CA ASN A 74 6.38 -13.14 -9.69
C ASN A 74 7.79 -13.17 -9.07
N GLY A 75 7.93 -13.68 -7.84
CA GLY A 75 9.21 -13.71 -7.09
C GLY A 75 9.73 -12.36 -6.60
N LYS A 76 8.98 -11.28 -6.82
CA LYS A 76 9.29 -9.92 -6.35
C LYS A 76 8.48 -9.59 -5.09
N GLU A 77 9.06 -8.75 -4.26
CA GLU A 77 8.43 -8.28 -3.03
C GLU A 77 8.52 -6.75 -2.92
N THR A 78 7.48 -6.13 -2.38
CA THR A 78 7.51 -4.74 -1.97
C THR A 78 6.86 -4.59 -0.62
N THR A 79 7.54 -3.88 0.26
CA THR A 79 7.04 -3.56 1.59
C THR A 79 6.72 -2.08 1.65
N ILE A 80 5.47 -1.77 1.99
CA ILE A 80 4.95 -0.42 2.15
C ILE A 80 4.62 -0.23 3.63
N LYS A 81 5.38 0.64 4.30
CA LYS A 81 5.17 1.00 5.70
C LYS A 81 4.50 2.36 5.79
N ARG A 82 3.39 2.43 6.54
CA ARG A 82 2.64 3.67 6.81
C ARG A 82 2.61 3.93 8.30
N ARG A 83 2.97 5.14 8.71
CA ARG A 83 2.95 5.57 10.11
C ARG A 83 2.46 7.00 10.24
N LEU A 84 1.68 7.29 11.26
CA LEU A 84 1.36 8.65 11.65
C LEU A 84 2.49 9.22 12.53
N VAL A 85 3.02 10.37 12.14
CA VAL A 85 4.01 11.15 12.90
C VAL A 85 3.50 12.59 12.92
N ASP A 86 3.25 13.13 14.11
CA ASP A 86 2.74 14.50 14.31
C ASP A 86 1.47 14.82 13.49
N GLY A 87 0.53 13.86 13.44
CA GLY A 87 -0.70 14.00 12.66
C GLY A 87 -0.52 13.91 11.14
N LYS A 88 0.71 13.69 10.64
CA LYS A 88 1.02 13.51 9.22
C LYS A 88 1.28 12.05 8.90
N MET A 89 0.80 11.60 7.74
CA MET A 89 1.07 10.26 7.22
C MET A 89 2.48 10.21 6.60
N VAL A 90 3.37 9.42 7.18
CA VAL A 90 4.68 9.08 6.62
C VAL A 90 4.58 7.71 5.96
N VAL A 91 4.94 7.65 4.67
CA VAL A 91 4.91 6.42 3.88
C VAL A 91 6.33 6.11 3.38
N VAL A 92 6.81 4.91 3.68
CA VAL A 92 8.10 4.40 3.20
C VAL A 92 7.84 3.14 2.40
N SER A 93 8.30 3.11 1.15
CA SER A 93 8.17 1.96 0.26
C SER A 93 9.55 1.44 -0.13
N THR A 94 9.79 0.17 0.16
CA THR A 94 11.05 -0.52 -0.18
C THR A 94 10.74 -1.67 -1.12
N ARG A 95 11.44 -1.70 -2.26
CA ARG A 95 11.37 -2.81 -3.21
C ARG A 95 12.54 -3.75 -2.96
N LEU A 96 12.26 -5.04 -2.76
CA LEU A 96 13.27 -6.10 -2.83
C LEU A 96 13.06 -6.92 -4.10
N SER A 97 14.12 -7.09 -4.89
CA SER A 97 14.18 -8.15 -5.89
C SER A 97 15.03 -9.29 -5.34
N LEU A 98 14.41 -10.45 -5.11
CA LEU A 98 15.16 -11.67 -4.91
C LEU A 98 15.65 -12.13 -6.29
N LEU A 99 16.91 -11.87 -6.60
CA LEU A 99 17.62 -12.56 -7.68
C LEU A 99 17.93 -13.97 -7.16
N VAL A 100 17.03 -14.91 -7.47
CA VAL A 100 17.36 -16.34 -7.34
C VAL A 100 18.33 -16.62 -8.49
N HIS A 101 19.59 -16.91 -8.15
CA HIS A 101 20.57 -17.45 -9.09
C HIS A 101 20.31 -18.94 -9.27
#